data_AF-A0A959C7G2-F1
#
_entry.id   AF-A0A959C7G2-F1
#
_cell.length_a   1.000
_cell.length_b   1.000
_cell.length_c   1.000
_cell.angle_alpha   90.00
_cell.angle_beta   90.00
_cell.angle_gamma   90.00
#
_symmetry.space_group_name_H-M   'P 1'
#
loop_
_entity.id
_entity.type
_entity.pdbx_description
1 polymer ?
#
loop_
_entity_poly.entity_id
_entity_poly.type
_entity_poly.pdbx_seq_one_letter_code
_entity_poly.pdbx_strand_id
1 'polypeptide(L)'
;NAQVGLTSPATIGADVCHLNLHKTFAIPHGGGGPGMGPICCNASLAPYLPNHVYAKTGGSEGTTAISAAPWGSASILLISYAYIRMLGAEGVTDA
;
A
#
# COMPACT_ATOMS: atom_id res chain seq x y z
N ASN A 1 -0.72 -10.30 -7.51
CA ASN A 1 -0.91 -9.25 -8.54
C ASN A 1 0.00 -9.63 -9.69
N ALA A 2 -0.54 -9.91 -10.88
CA ALA A 2 0.24 -10.37 -12.04
C ALA A 2 1.15 -9.30 -12.68
N GLN A 3 1.33 -8.14 -12.03
CA GLN A 3 2.14 -7.04 -12.53
C GLN A 3 3.49 -6.90 -11.83
N VAL A 4 3.65 -7.44 -10.62
CA VAL A 4 4.84 -7.18 -9.79
C VAL A 4 6.09 -7.64 -10.55
N GLY A 5 7.07 -6.75 -10.70
CA GLY A 5 8.31 -7.02 -11.44
C GLY A 5 8.22 -6.90 -12.97
N LEU A 6 7.02 -6.88 -13.55
CA LEU A 6 6.79 -6.86 -15.00
C LEU A 6 6.29 -5.51 -15.52
N THR A 7 5.42 -4.85 -14.77
CA THR A 7 4.83 -3.56 -15.12
C THR A 7 4.36 -2.84 -13.85
N SER A 8 3.71 -1.69 -14.00
CA SER A 8 3.04 -1.01 -12.90
C SER A 8 1.77 -0.30 -13.40
N PRO A 9 0.79 -0.03 -12.51
CA PRO A 9 -0.36 0.81 -12.86
C PRO A 9 0.04 2.15 -13.48
N ALA A 10 1.14 2.76 -13.02
CA ALA A 10 1.65 4.01 -13.57
C ALA A 10 2.09 3.87 -15.05
N THR A 11 2.68 2.73 -15.43
CA THR A 11 3.12 2.47 -16.81
C THR A 11 1.95 2.45 -17.80
N ILE A 12 0.75 2.06 -17.34
CA ILE A 12 -0.47 2.06 -18.15
C ILE A 12 -1.33 3.33 -17.96
N GLY A 13 -0.78 4.37 -17.31
CA GLY A 13 -1.42 5.67 -17.16
C GLY A 13 -2.41 5.79 -15.99
N ALA A 14 -2.37 4.88 -15.01
CA ALA A 14 -3.20 5.03 -13.81
C ALA A 14 -2.65 6.10 -12.86
N ASP A 15 -3.51 7.03 -12.43
CA ASP A 15 -3.13 8.11 -11.52
C ASP A 15 -3.08 7.69 -10.05
N VAL A 16 -3.88 6.70 -9.67
CA VAL A 16 -3.97 6.17 -8.29
C VAL A 16 -4.33 4.69 -8.30
N CYS A 17 -3.76 3.92 -7.38
CA CYS A 17 -4.03 2.51 -7.22
C CYS A 17 -4.00 2.13 -5.73
N HIS A 18 -4.93 1.29 -5.29
CA HIS A 18 -4.82 0.62 -3.99
C HIS A 18 -4.22 -0.77 -4.16
N LEU A 19 -3.43 -1.21 -3.18
CA LEU A 19 -2.87 -2.56 -3.17
C LEU A 19 -3.51 -3.38 -2.04
N ASN A 20 -3.96 -4.60 -2.33
CA ASN A 20 -4.36 -5.53 -1.28
C ASN A 20 -3.13 -6.28 -0.75
N LEU A 21 -2.57 -5.81 0.37
CA LEU A 21 -1.41 -6.46 0.99
C LEU A 21 -1.75 -7.88 1.49
N HIS A 22 -3.00 -8.10 1.88
CA HIS A 22 -3.55 -9.40 2.30
C HIS A 22 -3.89 -10.36 1.16
N LYS A 23 -3.64 -9.94 -0.08
CA LYS A 23 -3.72 -10.83 -1.25
C LYS A 23 -2.35 -11.01 -1.87
N THR A 24 -1.75 -9.91 -2.33
CA THR A 24 -0.52 -9.96 -3.13
C THR A 24 0.74 -10.02 -2.28
N PHE A 25 0.72 -9.48 -1.06
CA PHE A 25 1.93 -9.27 -0.26
C PHE A 25 1.85 -9.98 1.09
N ALA A 26 1.35 -11.22 1.05
CA ALA A 26 1.45 -12.23 2.10
C ALA A 26 0.80 -11.93 3.47
N ILE A 27 0.09 -10.82 3.68
CA ILE A 27 -0.72 -10.68 4.91
C ILE A 27 -1.81 -11.78 4.91
N PRO A 28 -1.99 -12.54 6.00
CA PRO A 28 -2.93 -13.66 6.01
C PRO A 28 -4.39 -13.20 5.92
N HIS A 29 -5.23 -13.99 5.23
CA HIS A 29 -6.66 -13.70 5.06
C HIS A 29 -7.48 -13.82 6.35
N GLY A 30 -7.03 -14.62 7.31
CA GLY A 30 -7.60 -14.73 8.67
C GLY A 30 -9.11 -15.00 8.76
N GLY A 31 -9.71 -15.66 7.76
CA GLY A 31 -11.15 -15.95 7.74
C GLY A 31 -12.04 -14.75 7.41
N GLY A 32 -11.48 -13.66 6.88
CA GLY A 32 -12.21 -12.42 6.54
C GLY A 32 -11.49 -11.13 6.92
N GLY A 33 -10.27 -11.22 7.46
CA GLY A 33 -9.43 -10.11 7.88
C GLY A 33 -8.34 -10.58 8.84
N PRO A 34 -7.31 -9.77 9.12
CA PRO A 34 -7.19 -8.35 8.79
C PRO A 34 -6.65 -8.09 7.37
N GLY A 35 -6.77 -6.84 6.92
CA GLY A 35 -6.22 -6.39 5.65
C GLY A 35 -5.58 -5.01 5.73
N MET A 36 -4.61 -4.75 4.86
CA MET A 36 -4.09 -3.41 4.58
C MET A 36 -4.27 -3.07 3.10
N GLY A 37 -4.69 -1.83 2.86
CA GLY A 37 -5.01 -1.27 1.56
C GLY A 37 -4.30 0.06 1.29
N PRO A 38 -2.95 0.12 1.29
CA PRO A 38 -2.25 1.36 0.96
C PRO A 38 -2.59 1.81 -0.45
N ILE A 39 -2.69 3.13 -0.63
CA ILE A 39 -2.83 3.76 -1.94
C ILE A 39 -1.49 4.34 -2.37
N CYS A 40 -1.19 4.21 -3.66
CA CYS A 40 -0.10 4.88 -4.33
C CYS A 40 -0.71 5.78 -5.40
N CYS A 41 -0.23 7.01 -5.53
CA CYS A 41 -0.72 7.96 -6.52
C CYS A 41 0.44 8.68 -7.21
N ASN A 42 0.14 9.32 -8.34
CA ASN A 42 1.08 10.18 -9.04
C ASN A 42 1.40 11.46 -8.24
N ALA A 43 2.34 12.26 -8.73
CA ALA A 43 2.77 13.50 -8.08
C ALA A 43 1.67 14.55 -7.99
N SER A 44 0.78 14.64 -8.99
CA SER A 44 -0.33 15.59 -8.99
C SER A 44 -1.36 15.31 -7.90
N LEU A 45 -1.52 14.03 -7.51
CA LEU A 45 -2.45 13.62 -6.46
C LEU A 45 -1.82 13.56 -5.06
N ALA A 46 -0.48 13.55 -4.96
CA ALA A 46 0.22 13.47 -3.69
C ALA A 46 -0.16 14.59 -2.68
N PRO A 47 -0.40 15.85 -3.08
CA PRO A 47 -0.85 16.90 -2.17
C PRO A 47 -2.19 16.59 -1.48
N TYR A 48 -3.01 15.71 -2.05
CA TYR A 48 -4.36 15.39 -1.56
C TYR A 48 -4.41 14.09 -0.73
N LEU A 49 -3.27 13.43 -0.50
CA LEU A 49 -3.22 12.21 0.32
C LEU A 49 -3.73 12.47 1.75
N PRO A 50 -4.46 11.54 2.39
CA PRO A 50 -5.07 11.77 3.69
C PRO A 50 -4.09 12.16 4.81
N ASN A 51 -4.50 13.12 5.64
CA ASN A 51 -3.79 13.53 6.84
C ASN A 51 -4.34 12.86 8.10
N HIS A 52 -3.61 13.02 9.21
CA HIS A 52 -4.03 12.50 10.51
C HIS A 52 -3.74 13.49 11.64
N VAL A 53 -4.64 13.59 12.63
CA VAL A 53 -4.52 14.54 13.75
C VAL A 53 -3.36 14.20 14.70
N TYR A 54 -3.06 12.91 14.86
CA TYR A 54 -1.98 12.44 15.74
C TYR A 54 -0.60 12.32 15.08
N ALA A 55 -0.49 12.43 13.76
CA ALA A 55 0.80 12.37 13.06
C ALA A 55 0.70 12.99 11.67
N LYS A 56 1.75 13.72 11.26
CA LYS A 56 1.88 14.20 9.88
C LYS A 56 2.04 12.99 8.95
N THR A 57 1.11 12.82 8.02
CA THR A 57 1.05 11.68 7.09
C THR A 57 1.04 12.18 5.65
N GLY A 58 -0.14 12.43 5.08
CA GLY A 58 -0.34 12.75 3.67
C GLY A 58 0.13 14.14 3.22
N GLY A 59 -0.60 14.71 2.26
CA GLY A 59 -0.18 15.89 1.51
C GLY A 59 -0.58 17.21 2.15
N SER A 60 -0.06 18.32 1.61
CA SER A 60 -0.32 19.68 2.11
C SER A 60 -1.80 20.10 2.04
N GLU A 61 -2.55 19.53 1.09
CA GLU A 61 -4.00 19.73 0.90
C GLU A 61 -4.76 18.43 1.20
N GLY A 62 -4.17 17.57 2.03
CA GLY A 62 -4.69 16.24 2.32
C GLY A 62 -6.04 16.26 2.99
N THR A 63 -6.88 15.28 2.65
CA THR A 63 -8.18 15.08 3.28
C THR A 63 -8.06 14.78 4.78
N THR A 64 -9.20 14.79 5.49
CA THR A 64 -9.25 14.34 6.88
C THR A 64 -8.93 12.84 7.01
N ALA A 65 -8.69 12.40 8.24
CA ALA A 65 -8.34 11.01 8.54
C ALA A 65 -9.40 10.03 8.03
N ILE A 66 -8.95 9.03 7.24
CA ILE A 66 -9.79 7.94 6.73
C ILE A 66 -9.73 6.71 7.66
N SER A 67 -8.76 6.66 8.57
CA SER A 67 -8.56 5.58 9.54
C SER A 67 -8.30 6.18 10.92
N ALA A 68 -8.63 5.44 11.98
CA ALA A 68 -8.48 5.91 13.36
C ALA A 68 -7.01 6.06 13.80
N ALA A 69 -6.10 5.30 13.18
CA ALA A 69 -4.66 5.39 13.38
C ALA A 69 -3.98 5.89 12.10
N PRO A 70 -2.88 6.67 12.19
CA PRO A 70 -2.27 7.32 11.02
C PRO A 70 -1.82 6.37 9.90
N TRP A 71 -1.45 5.13 10.25
CA TRP A 71 -1.03 4.09 9.30
C TRP A 71 -1.88 2.82 9.41
N GLY A 72 -3.11 2.93 9.93
CA GLY A 72 -4.02 1.80 10.11
C GLY A 72 -3.43 0.70 10.99
N SER A 73 -3.53 -0.55 10.51
CA SER A 73 -3.00 -1.74 11.22
C SER A 73 -1.49 -1.87 11.00
N ALA A 74 -0.71 -0.98 11.59
CA ALA A 74 0.73 -0.86 11.30
C ALA A 74 1.54 -2.13 11.64
N SER A 75 1.15 -2.91 12.65
CA SER A 75 1.89 -4.10 13.09
C SER A 75 1.99 -5.19 12.01
N ILE A 76 0.97 -5.31 11.15
CA ILE A 76 0.93 -6.34 10.10
C ILE A 76 1.67 -5.91 8.82
N LEU A 77 2.09 -4.64 8.70
CA LEU A 77 2.91 -4.18 7.56
C LEU A 77 4.27 -4.89 7.49
N LEU A 78 4.79 -5.35 8.62
CA LEU A 78 6.05 -6.09 8.69
C LEU A 78 6.00 -7.41 7.91
N ILE A 79 4.82 -8.01 7.74
CA ILE A 79 4.65 -9.24 6.96
C ILE A 79 4.96 -8.98 5.48
N SER A 80 4.33 -7.95 4.89
CA SER A 80 4.57 -7.56 3.51
C SER A 80 6.00 -7.06 3.29
N TYR A 81 6.55 -6.32 4.27
CA TYR A 81 7.94 -5.91 4.23
C TYR A 81 8.89 -7.12 4.21
N ALA A 82 8.72 -8.07 5.12
CA ALA A 82 9.54 -9.28 5.17
C ALA A 82 9.43 -10.08 3.87
N TYR A 83 8.23 -10.28 3.35
CA TYR A 83 7.98 -10.95 2.06
C TYR A 83 8.81 -10.34 0.93
N ILE A 84 8.72 -9.02 0.72
CA ILE A 84 9.46 -8.30 -0.33
C ILE A 84 10.97 -8.41 -0.09
N ARG A 85 11.41 -8.24 1.16
CA ARG A 85 12.83 -8.24 1.52
C ARG A 85 13.49 -9.62 1.39
N MET A 86 12.76 -10.70 1.67
CA MET A 86 13.27 -12.07 1.58
C MET A 86 13.30 -12.57 0.14
N LEU A 87 12.28 -12.23 -0.66
CA LEU A 87 12.21 -12.63 -2.06
C LEU A 87 13.16 -11.81 -2.95
N GLY A 88 13.37 -10.53 -2.65
CA GLY A 88 14.12 -9.64 -3.53
C GLY A 88 13.38 -9.40 -4.86
N ALA A 89 14.00 -8.65 -5.77
CA ALA A 89 13.37 -8.23 -7.02
C ALA A 89 12.99 -9.42 -7.92
N GLU A 90 13.88 -10.39 -8.07
CA GLU A 90 13.63 -11.61 -8.86
C GLU A 90 12.51 -12.43 -8.22
N GLY A 91 12.61 -12.71 -6.92
CA GLY A 91 11.63 -13.53 -6.24
C GLY A 91 10.22 -12.91 -6.22
N VAL A 92 10.08 -11.59 -6.14
CA VAL A 92 8.74 -10.96 -6.24
C VAL A 92 8.20 -10.90 -7.67
N THR A 93 9.06 -11.03 -8.69
CA THR A 93 8.65 -11.12 -10.10
C THR A 93 8.11 -12.51 -10.42
N ASP A 94 8.71 -13.54 -9.83
CA ASP A 94 8.39 -14.96 -10.10
C ASP A 94 7.32 -15.58 -9.17
N ALA A 95 6.84 -14.82 -8.18
CA ALA A 95 5.92 -15.30 -7.14
C ALA A 95 4.42 -15.29 -7.50
#